data_AF-A0A143HBS5-F1
#
_entry.id   AF-A0A143HBS5-F1
#
_cell.length_a   1.000
_cell.length_b   1.000
_cell.length_c   1.000
_cell.angle_alpha   90.00
_cell.angle_beta   90.00
_cell.angle_gamma   90.00
#
_symmetry.space_group_name_H-M   'P 1'
#
loop_
_entity.id
_entity.type
_entity.pdbx_description
1 polymer ?
#
loop_
_entity_poly.entity_id
_entity_poly.type
_entity_poly.pdbx_seq_one_letter_code
_entity_poly.pdbx_strand_id
1 'polypeptide(L)' 'MKQQITIIDYAFNGPITCFIHVQGYDETKEQKFSGMIRMVDGTPYGDIVSKNKSPLSAECIQSIKDYVIQKYKNGYFI' A
#
# COMPACT_ATOMS: atom_id res chain seq x y z
N MET A 1 0.85 11.61 14.86
CA MET A 1 1.26 10.19 15.02
C MET A 1 1.33 9.59 13.62
N LYS A 2 2.15 8.55 13.41
CA LYS A 2 2.56 8.07 12.09
C LYS A 2 1.85 6.75 11.86
N GLN A 3 0.99 6.67 10.83
CA GLN A 3 0.28 5.45 10.44
C GLN A 3 1.25 4.26 10.43
N GLN A 4 0.92 3.17 11.14
CA GLN A 4 1.75 1.97 11.18
C GLN A 4 1.45 1.11 9.95
N ILE A 5 2.42 0.95 9.05
CA ILE A 5 2.26 0.23 7.79
C ILE A 5 3.43 -0.72 7.60
N THR A 6 3.14 -2.00 7.39
CA THR A 6 4.12 -3.06 7.21
C THR A 6 3.82 -3.80 5.90
N ILE A 7 4.87 -4.03 5.11
CA ILE A 7 4.80 -4.95 3.96
C ILE A 7 5.01 -6.37 4.50
N ILE A 8 4.06 -7.25 4.23
CA ILE A 8 4.10 -8.65 4.67
C ILE A 8 4.80 -9.52 3.62
N ASP A 9 4.38 -9.39 2.36
CA ASP A 9 4.99 -10.07 1.22
C ASP A 9 4.91 -9.19 -0.04
N TYR A 10 5.56 -9.67 -1.10
CA TYR A 10 5.32 -9.20 -2.45
C TYR A 10 5.65 -10.30 -3.47
N ALA A 11 5.07 -10.20 -4.66
CA ALA A 11 5.36 -11.09 -5.78
C ALA A 11 5.25 -10.35 -7.12
N PHE A 12 6.23 -10.55 -7.99
CA PHE A 12 6.19 -10.03 -9.36
C PHE A 12 5.31 -10.92 -10.25
N ASN A 13 4.58 -10.27 -11.15
CA ASN A 13 3.88 -10.91 -12.25
C ASN A 13 4.35 -10.24 -13.56
N GLY A 14 5.47 -10.73 -14.08
CA GLY A 14 6.18 -10.10 -15.19
C GLY A 14 7.03 -8.89 -14.76
N PRO A 15 7.58 -8.14 -15.73
CA PRO A 15 8.66 -7.18 -15.47
C PRO A 15 8.20 -5.89 -14.77
N ILE A 16 6.94 -5.49 -14.95
CA ILE A 16 6.45 -4.17 -14.51
C ILE A 16 5.37 -4.23 -13.42
N THR A 17 4.84 -5.42 -13.12
CA THR A 17 3.74 -5.58 -12.17
C THR A 17 4.23 -6.31 -10.92
N CYS A 18 4.04 -5.69 -9.76
CA CYS A 18 4.34 -6.26 -8.45
C CYS A 18 3.08 -6.20 -7.57
N PHE A 19 2.67 -7.34 -7.04
CA PHE A 19 1.62 -7.43 -6.02
C PHE A 19 2.27 -7.33 -4.65
N ILE A 20 1.75 -6.48 -3.78
CA ILE A 20 2.33 -6.17 -2.47
C ILE A 20 1.23 -6.35 -1.41
N HIS A 21 1.46 -7.25 -0.45
CA HIS A 21 0.57 -7.38 0.70
C HIS A 21 1.01 -6.42 1.81
N VAL A 22 0.09 -5.56 2.26
CA VAL A 22 0.32 -4.64 3.38
C VAL A 22 -0.65 -4.88 4.52
N GLN A 23 -0.18 -4.62 5.74
CA GLN A 23 -1.00 -4.57 6.95
C GLN A 23 -0.67 -3.32 7.75
N GLY A 24 -1.60 -2.90 8.60
CA GLY A 24 -1.40 -1.72 9.42
C GLY A 24 -2.56 -1.37 10.32
N TYR A 25 -2.47 -0.17 10.88
CA TYR A 25 -3.50 0.44 11.71
C TYR A 25 -3.79 1.84 11.20
N ASP A 26 -5.07 2.13 10.94
CA ASP A 26 -5.59 3.44 10.60
C ASP A 26 -5.98 4.17 11.88
N GLU A 27 -5.12 5.08 12.33
CA GLU A 27 -5.34 5.84 13.57
C GLU A 27 -6.60 6.71 13.51
N THR A 28 -6.99 7.20 12.34
CA THR A 28 -8.13 8.12 12.19
C THR A 28 -9.47 7.41 12.33
N LYS A 29 -9.55 6.15 11.91
CA LYS A 29 -10.75 5.29 12.02
C LYS A 29 -10.63 4.24 13.12
N GLU A 30 -9.53 4.27 13.86
CA GLU A 30 -9.20 3.33 14.94
C GLU A 30 -9.30 1.85 14.55
N GLN A 31 -8.96 1.51 13.30
CA GLN A 31 -9.16 0.16 12.77
C GLN A 31 -7.87 -0.47 12.22
N LYS A 32 -7.72 -1.79 12.40
CA LYS A 32 -6.68 -2.58 11.73
C LYS A 32 -7.06 -2.81 10.27
N PHE A 33 -6.07 -2.95 9.41
CA PHE A 33 -6.27 -3.29 8.01
C PHE A 33 -5.25 -4.30 7.48
N SER A 34 -5.66 -4.98 6.43
CA SER A 34 -4.85 -5.90 5.62
C SER A 34 -5.35 -5.81 4.19
N GLY A 35 -4.47 -5.68 3.21
CA GLY A 35 -4.90 -5.57 1.82
C GLY A 35 -3.78 -5.67 0.80
N MET A 36 -4.18 -5.96 -0.43
CA MET A 36 -3.28 -6.09 -1.57
C MET A 36 -3.20 -4.79 -2.35
N ILE A 37 -2.00 -4.46 -2.79
CA ILE A 37 -1.70 -3.37 -3.72
C ILE A 37 -1.09 -3.97 -4.97
N ARG A 38 -1.61 -3.61 -6.14
CA ARG A 38 -0.98 -3.89 -7.43
C ARG A 38 -0.18 -2.67 -7.85
N MET A 39 1.14 -2.75 -7.77
CA MET A 39 2.05 -1.76 -8.33
C MET A 39 2.28 -2.07 -9.81
N VAL A 40 2.02 -1.11 -10.70
CA VAL A 40 2.30 -1.22 -12.14
C VAL A 40 3.16 -0.04 -12.54
N ASP A 41 4.40 -0.31 -12.96
CA ASP A 41 5.36 0.72 -13.39
C ASP A 41 5.46 1.89 -12.39
N GLY A 42 5.65 1.55 -11.11
CA GLY A 42 5.73 2.52 -10.00
C GLY A 42 4.42 3.18 -9.57
N THR A 43 3.29 2.82 -10.19
CA THR A 43 1.95 3.35 -9.83
C THR A 43 1.14 2.35 -9.01
N PRO A 44 0.70 2.68 -7.78
CA PRO A 44 -0.07 1.77 -6.93
C PRO A 44 -1.57 1.79 -7.24
N TYR A 45 -2.15 0.60 -7.39
CA TYR A 45 -3.59 0.36 -7.57
C TYR A 45 -4.10 -0.64 -6.52
N GLY A 46 -5.40 -0.61 -6.26
CA GLY A 46 -6.06 -1.54 -5.35
C GLY A 46 -7.15 -0.87 -4.54
N ASP A 47 -8.07 -1.66 -4.01
CA ASP A 47 -9.20 -1.12 -3.27
C ASP A 47 -8.74 -0.40 -2.00
N ILE A 48 -7.67 -0.87 -1.34
CA ILE A 48 -7.12 -0.25 -0.13
C ILE A 48 -6.50 1.15 -0.37
N VAL A 49 -6.07 1.45 -1.60
CA VAL A 49 -5.51 2.76 -2.00
C VAL A 49 -6.48 3.60 -2.87
N SER A 50 -7.69 3.10 -3.11
CA SER A 50 -8.72 3.78 -3.91
C SER A 50 -9.55 4.72 -3.03
N LYS A 51 -9.63 6.00 -3.43
CA LYS A 51 -10.43 7.02 -2.72
C LYS A 51 -11.92 6.63 -2.58
N ASN A 52 -12.46 5.90 -3.56
CA ASN A 52 -13.89 5.60 -3.64
C ASN A 52 -14.26 4.21 -3.11
N LYS A 53 -13.27 3.37 -2.80
CA LYS A 53 -13.50 1.97 -2.39
C LYS A 53 -12.85 1.61 -1.06
N SER A 54 -11.78 2.31 -0.68
CA SER A 54 -11.05 1.98 0.53
C SER A 54 -11.92 2.27 1.75
N PRO A 55 -11.99 1.35 2.72
CA PRO A 55 -12.64 1.61 4.00
C PRO A 55 -11.80 2.52 4.90
N LEU A 56 -10.57 2.87 4.52
CA LEU A 56 -9.62 3.65 5.32
C LEU A 56 -9.87 5.17 5.24
N SER A 57 -9.24 5.92 6.12
CA SER A 57 -9.16 7.37 6.10
C SER A 57 -8.34 7.87 4.91
N ALA A 58 -8.58 9.11 4.49
CA ALA A 58 -7.83 9.70 3.39
C ALA A 58 -6.33 9.80 3.72
N GLU A 59 -6.02 10.10 4.97
CA GLU A 59 -4.67 10.20 5.54
C GLU A 59 -3.95 8.85 5.53
N CYS A 60 -4.65 7.77 5.89
CA CYS A 60 -4.08 6.43 5.85
C CYS A 60 -3.84 5.97 4.40
N ILE A 61 -4.80 6.21 3.50
CA ILE A 61 -4.63 5.93 2.05
C ILE A 61 -3.40 6.64 1.49
N GLN A 62 -3.23 7.92 1.81
CA GLN A 62 -2.09 8.70 1.35
C GLN A 62 -0.77 8.15 1.92
N SER A 63 -0.76 7.82 3.21
CA SER A 63 0.42 7.23 3.87
C SER A 63 0.83 5.90 3.26
N ILE A 64 -0.13 5.04 2.90
CA ILE A 64 0.13 3.76 2.21
C ILE A 64 0.76 4.02 0.85
N LYS A 65 0.19 4.93 0.04
CA LYS A 65 0.72 5.26 -1.28
C LYS A 65 2.16 5.77 -1.20
N ASP A 66 2.42 6.73 -0.33
CA ASP A 66 3.74 7.34 -0.18
C ASP A 66 4.77 6.28 0.24
N TYR A 67 4.39 5.41 1.18
CA TYR A 67 5.24 4.33 1.67
C TYR A 67 5.61 3.33 0.56
N VAL A 68 4.63 2.81 -0.19
CA VAL A 68 4.92 1.80 -1.23
C VAL A 68 5.63 2.40 -2.44
N ILE A 69 5.34 3.65 -2.80
CA ILE A 69 6.04 4.36 -3.87
C ILE A 69 7.51 4.59 -3.47
N GLN A 70 7.77 5.01 -2.23
CA GLN A 70 9.13 5.18 -1.73
C GLN A 70 9.90 3.85 -1.73
N LYS A 71 9.28 2.76 -1.28
CA LYS A 71 9.88 1.42 -1.31
C LYS A 71 10.23 0.97 -2.73
N TYR A 72 9.32 1.21 -3.68
CA TYR A 72 9.55 0.91 -5.09
C TYR A 72 10.73 1.70 -5.66
N LYS A 73 10.75 3.03 -5.46
CA LYS A 73 11.84 3.90 -5.92
C LYS A 73 13.20 3.53 -5.34
N ASN A 74 13.22 2.97 -4.14
CA ASN A 74 14.45 2.52 -3.47
C ASN A 74 14.89 1.10 -3.86
N GLY A 75 14.20 0.44 -4.79
CA GLY A 75 14.55 -0.92 -5.22
C GLY A 75 14.28 -2.00 -4.16
N TYR A 76 13.32 -1.78 -3.25
CA TYR A 76 13.00 -2.76 -2.20
C TYR A 76 12.37 -4.05 -2.76
N PHE A 77 11.69 -3.97 -3.89
CA PHE A 77 11.05 -5.11 -4.56
C PHE A 77 11.99 -5.63 -5.65
N ILE A 78 12.53 -6.83 -5.46
CA ILE A 78 13.47 -7.49 -6.40
C ILE A 78 12.95 -8.86 -6.86
#